data_AF-A0A7C7G003-F1
#
_entry.id   AF-A0A7C7G003-F1
#
_cell.length_a   1.000
_cell.length_b   1.000
_cell.length_c   1.000
_cell.angle_alpha   90.00
_cell.angle_beta   90.00
_cell.angle_gamma   90.00
#
_symmetry.space_group_name_H-M   'P 1'
#
loop_
_entity.id
_entity.type
_entity.pdbx_description
1 polymer ?
#
loop_
_entity_poly.entity_id
_entity_poly.type
_entity_poly.pdbx_seq_one_letter_code
_entity_poly.pdbx_strand_id
1 'polypeptide(L)'
;MKHLFTILFVSLSMSAFSQTQITIPYNPDGNADGFISLNDLLDILSIYGLEYTPSELAHDDHSAILYLGDMDYFDCASSCEGLQGSWKILDEILIGRYKTELASMGGQIWLDRSHFDLPNYNQSIMYYSDNYTVAVDEFNHSHACVCQTRVVNPIIIPVGPCESGLDACGVCDGPGPIYECGCHNIPEGACDCDGNQYDALGVCGGDCLGDYNGDGVCDVFPEGPCQGQSFVSYQNFNYDIVEIAGGCWFADDLRSTEYLNGDSIPNNYSSADWSAANESGIGSWSVYPGYEYNGNIYNWYSVLDPRGLCPSGWHVPSRQEYIDLVEGVKTDYSLNDYGTVNTYLKDNMSWNGSNQTGFKARITVWRTEASPLQTNSNYYYNWTSDYGAFGKSYFFRLFESNSNYGSTSYTGSQIDQGYGYAIRCL
;
A
#
# COMPACT_ATOMS: atom_id res chain seq x y z
N MET A 1 52.28 13.86 63.13
CA MET A 1 52.05 14.93 62.11
C MET A 1 51.67 14.23 60.81
N LYS A 2 50.59 14.68 60.11
CA LYS A 2 50.36 14.58 58.65
C LYS A 2 50.50 13.17 57.99
N HIS A 3 49.52 12.53 57.33
CA HIS A 3 48.17 12.84 56.79
C HIS A 3 47.33 11.53 56.84
N LEU A 4 46.06 11.46 57.23
CA LEU A 4 44.77 11.89 56.60
C LEU A 4 44.11 10.77 55.73
N PHE A 5 42.84 10.41 56.06
CA PHE A 5 41.96 9.38 55.44
C PHE A 5 42.44 7.91 55.57
N THR A 6 41.59 6.89 55.70
CA THR A 6 40.25 6.68 55.09
C THR A 6 39.22 6.06 56.05
N ILE A 7 37.98 6.56 56.01
CA ILE A 7 36.78 5.88 56.53
C ILE A 7 36.11 5.19 55.34
N LEU A 8 35.74 3.91 55.46
CA LEU A 8 34.82 3.29 54.51
C LEU A 8 33.77 2.42 55.22
N PHE A 9 32.51 2.61 54.82
CA PHE A 9 31.34 1.93 55.34
C PHE A 9 31.33 0.45 54.94
N VAL A 10 30.86 -0.42 55.85
CA VAL A 10 30.17 -1.68 55.50
C VAL A 10 28.94 -1.80 56.40
N SER A 11 27.87 -1.10 56.03
CA SER A 11 26.52 -1.33 56.55
C SER A 11 25.70 -2.01 55.46
N LEU A 12 25.65 -3.34 55.50
CA LEU A 12 24.92 -4.17 54.55
C LEU A 12 23.41 -4.09 54.88
N SER A 13 22.71 -3.11 54.33
CA SER A 13 21.24 -3.00 54.45
C SER A 13 20.56 -3.77 53.33
N MET A 14 19.85 -4.85 53.69
CA MET A 14 19.00 -5.60 52.77
C MET A 14 17.82 -4.73 52.32
N SER A 15 17.74 -4.41 51.03
CA SER A 15 16.50 -3.95 50.41
C SER A 15 15.62 -5.16 50.13
N ALA A 16 14.69 -5.45 51.05
CA ALA A 16 13.59 -6.35 50.76
C ALA A 16 12.69 -5.69 49.70
N PHE A 17 12.32 -6.44 48.66
CA PHE A 17 11.30 -6.00 47.70
C PHE A 17 9.95 -5.90 48.42
N SER A 18 9.52 -4.68 48.69
CA SER A 18 8.16 -4.40 49.17
C SER A 18 7.21 -4.49 47.98
N GLN A 19 6.56 -5.64 47.79
CA GLN A 19 5.45 -5.73 46.84
C GLN A 19 4.32 -4.80 47.29
N THR A 20 4.02 -3.79 46.48
CA THR A 20 2.99 -2.78 46.77
C THR A 20 1.61 -3.43 46.72
N GLN A 21 0.99 -3.65 47.87
CA GLN A 21 -0.29 -4.36 47.92
C GLN A 21 -1.45 -3.40 47.60
N ILE A 22 -2.14 -3.64 46.48
CA ILE A 22 -3.27 -2.81 46.02
C ILE A 22 -4.45 -2.92 47.00
N THR A 23 -4.85 -1.81 47.62
CA THR A 23 -6.10 -1.70 48.39
C THR A 23 -7.27 -1.37 47.49
N ILE A 24 -8.32 -2.20 47.54
CA ILE A 24 -9.56 -2.05 46.77
C ILE A 24 -10.58 -1.20 47.57
N PRO A 25 -11.32 -0.26 46.97
CA PRO A 25 -11.30 0.12 45.56
C PRO A 25 -10.03 0.88 45.18
N TYR A 26 -9.41 0.44 44.08
CA TYR A 26 -8.21 1.02 43.52
C TYR A 26 -8.59 1.90 42.33
N ASN A 27 -8.09 3.14 42.31
CA ASN A 27 -8.17 4.00 41.13
C ASN A 27 -7.02 3.61 40.18
N PRO A 28 -7.30 3.15 38.94
CA PRO A 28 -6.23 2.77 38.01
C PRO A 28 -5.46 3.97 37.48
N ASP A 29 -6.09 5.14 37.41
CA ASP A 29 -5.47 6.43 37.08
C ASP A 29 -4.43 6.79 38.16
N GLY A 30 -3.17 6.51 37.83
CA GLY A 30 -2.01 6.64 38.73
C GLY A 30 -1.38 8.03 38.67
N ASN A 31 -1.55 8.73 37.55
CA ASN A 31 -1.05 10.08 37.34
C ASN A 31 -2.04 11.19 37.78
N ALA A 32 -3.31 10.83 38.02
CA ALA A 32 -4.45 11.67 38.39
C ALA A 32 -4.91 12.69 37.32
N ASP A 33 -4.75 12.36 36.03
CA ASP A 33 -5.18 13.20 34.90
C ASP A 33 -6.66 13.03 34.51
N GLY A 34 -7.35 12.04 35.10
CA GLY A 34 -8.76 11.75 34.86
C GLY A 34 -9.03 10.78 33.70
N PHE A 35 -7.99 10.25 33.07
CA PHE A 35 -8.05 9.19 32.07
C PHE A 35 -7.34 7.93 32.57
N ILE A 36 -7.59 6.79 31.92
CA ILE A 36 -6.79 5.59 32.11
C ILE A 36 -6.01 5.40 30.81
N SER A 37 -4.76 5.85 30.82
CA SER A 37 -3.88 5.84 29.66
C SER A 37 -2.93 4.63 29.67
N LEU A 38 -2.08 4.51 28.65
CA LEU A 38 -1.01 3.51 28.64
C LEU A 38 -0.07 3.67 29.85
N ASN A 39 0.21 4.90 30.30
CA ASN A 39 1.10 5.14 31.44
C ASN A 39 0.54 4.53 32.73
N ASP A 40 -0.76 4.65 32.94
CA ASP A 40 -1.48 4.12 34.11
C ASP A 40 -1.53 2.58 34.11
N LEU A 41 -1.60 1.97 32.91
CA LEU A 41 -1.48 0.52 32.75
C LEU A 41 -0.04 0.03 32.97
N LEU A 42 0.98 0.80 32.58
CA LEU A 42 2.39 0.49 32.85
C LEU A 42 2.71 0.53 34.35
N ASP A 43 2.15 1.49 35.10
CA ASP A 43 2.27 1.56 36.56
C ASP A 43 1.73 0.28 37.24
N ILE A 44 0.63 -0.29 36.73
CA ILE A 44 0.07 -1.57 37.23
C ILE A 44 1.02 -2.75 36.95
N LEU A 45 1.69 -2.81 35.80
CA LEU A 45 2.62 -3.90 35.48
C LEU A 45 3.81 -3.95 36.44
N SER A 46 4.30 -2.78 36.88
CA SER A 46 5.37 -2.68 37.88
C SER A 46 5.04 -3.38 39.21
N ILE A 47 3.75 -3.43 39.58
CA ILE A 47 3.26 -4.05 40.82
C ILE A 47 3.35 -5.59 40.76
N TYR A 48 3.21 -6.18 39.57
CA TYR A 48 3.28 -7.63 39.35
C TYR A 48 4.73 -8.14 39.12
N GLY A 49 5.72 -7.26 39.13
CA GLY A 49 7.13 -7.63 38.95
C GLY A 49 7.51 -8.00 37.52
N LEU A 50 6.70 -7.59 36.53
CA LEU A 50 7.06 -7.60 35.12
C LEU A 50 7.57 -6.20 34.76
N GLU A 51 8.89 -6.03 34.73
CA GLU A 51 9.50 -4.79 34.22
C GLU A 51 9.25 -4.69 32.72
N TYR A 52 8.29 -3.87 32.31
CA TYR A 52 8.18 -3.43 30.91
C TYR A 52 9.40 -2.58 30.57
N THR A 53 10.22 -3.02 29.61
CA THR A 53 11.38 -2.24 29.17
C THR A 53 11.02 -1.40 27.94
N PRO A 54 11.11 -0.06 27.99
CA PRO A 54 10.80 0.78 26.83
C PRO A 54 11.70 0.54 25.60
N SER A 55 12.76 -0.26 25.75
CA SER A 55 13.63 -0.73 24.67
C SER A 55 12.97 -1.72 23.71
N GLU A 56 11.88 -2.38 24.11
CA GLU A 56 11.22 -3.42 23.28
C GLU A 56 10.17 -2.86 22.31
N LEU A 57 9.82 -1.58 22.44
CA LEU A 57 8.85 -0.87 21.59
C LEU A 57 9.50 0.36 20.94
N ALA A 58 9.75 0.29 19.64
CA ALA A 58 10.12 1.46 18.85
C ALA A 58 8.92 1.96 18.03
N HIS A 59 8.72 3.27 17.97
CA HIS A 59 7.58 3.88 17.28
C HIS A 59 7.93 5.22 16.64
N ASP A 60 7.13 5.60 15.65
CA ASP A 60 6.98 6.97 15.18
C ASP A 60 5.49 7.38 15.24
N ASP A 61 5.14 8.55 14.73
CA ASP A 61 3.76 9.07 14.77
C ASP A 61 2.74 8.23 13.95
N HIS A 62 3.18 7.21 13.20
CA HIS A 62 2.37 6.45 12.23
C HIS A 62 2.51 4.92 12.33
N SER A 63 3.53 4.40 13.00
CA SER A 63 3.86 2.97 13.03
C SER A 63 4.65 2.61 14.28
N ALA A 64 4.59 1.34 14.69
CA ALA A 64 5.46 0.79 15.74
C ALA A 64 5.95 -0.62 15.38
N ILE A 65 7.09 -1.01 15.98
CA ILE A 65 7.60 -2.38 16.02
C ILE A 65 7.73 -2.86 17.47
N LEU A 66 7.45 -4.15 17.68
CA LEU A 66 7.49 -4.83 18.96
C LEU A 66 8.23 -6.16 18.82
N TYR A 67 9.20 -6.42 19.70
CA TYR A 67 9.88 -7.71 19.80
C TYR A 67 9.13 -8.65 20.76
N LEU A 68 8.89 -9.90 20.34
CA LEU A 68 8.19 -10.92 21.14
C LEU A 68 9.10 -12.06 21.64
N GLY A 69 10.41 -11.99 21.41
CA GLY A 69 11.34 -13.09 21.67
C GLY A 69 11.67 -13.93 20.42
N ASP A 70 12.50 -14.95 20.61
CA ASP A 70 12.86 -15.90 19.55
C ASP A 70 11.85 -17.05 19.48
N MET A 71 11.32 -17.34 18.29
CA MET A 71 10.36 -18.43 18.06
C MET A 71 10.35 -18.88 16.60
N ASP A 72 9.61 -19.94 16.30
CA ASP A 72 9.42 -20.41 14.93
C ASP A 72 8.51 -19.46 14.12
N TYR A 73 8.53 -19.58 12.78
CA TYR A 73 7.82 -18.62 11.92
C TYR A 73 6.29 -18.64 12.11
N PHE A 74 5.70 -19.80 12.38
CA PHE A 74 4.26 -19.94 12.56
C PHE A 74 3.83 -19.40 13.92
N ASP A 75 4.60 -19.70 14.97
CA ASP A 75 4.40 -19.12 16.30
C ASP A 75 4.57 -17.59 16.25
N CYS A 76 5.54 -17.09 15.48
CA CYS A 76 5.71 -15.64 15.27
C CYS A 76 4.51 -15.02 14.55
N ALA A 77 4.07 -15.60 13.44
CA ALA A 77 2.91 -15.11 12.69
C ALA A 77 1.65 -15.07 13.56
N SER A 78 1.36 -16.17 14.27
CA SER A 78 0.21 -16.28 15.16
C SER A 78 0.30 -15.37 16.37
N SER A 79 1.52 -15.11 16.88
CA SER A 79 1.72 -14.19 18.01
C SER A 79 1.53 -12.75 17.58
N CYS A 80 2.06 -12.34 16.42
CA CYS A 80 1.83 -11.01 15.86
C CYS A 80 0.35 -10.78 15.54
N GLU A 81 -0.35 -11.72 14.90
CA GLU A 81 -1.79 -11.59 14.64
C GLU A 81 -2.65 -11.62 15.91
N GLY A 82 -2.14 -12.19 17.01
CA GLY A 82 -2.80 -12.22 18.31
C GLY A 82 -2.68 -10.93 19.14
N LEU A 83 -1.84 -9.98 18.72
CA LEU A 83 -1.68 -8.69 19.41
C LEU A 83 -2.91 -7.78 19.20
N GLN A 84 -3.30 -7.03 20.22
CA GLN A 84 -4.39 -6.07 20.11
C GLN A 84 -4.03 -4.91 19.16
N GLY A 85 -4.88 -4.69 18.16
CA GLY A 85 -4.65 -3.74 17.06
C GLY A 85 -4.48 -4.47 15.74
N SER A 86 -4.03 -3.77 14.70
CA SER A 86 -3.61 -4.42 13.47
C SER A 86 -2.10 -4.66 13.51
N TRP A 87 -1.66 -5.89 13.67
CA TRP A 87 -0.24 -6.25 13.67
C TRP A 87 0.07 -7.31 12.59
N LYS A 88 1.33 -7.44 12.18
CA LYS A 88 1.87 -8.53 11.35
C LYS A 88 3.38 -8.70 11.58
N ILE A 89 4.01 -9.73 11.00
CA ILE A 89 5.49 -9.85 10.99
C ILE A 89 6.11 -8.64 10.26
N LEU A 90 7.29 -8.21 10.71
CA LEU A 90 8.12 -7.18 10.08
C LEU A 90 8.29 -7.41 8.57
N ASP A 91 8.08 -6.37 7.76
CA ASP A 91 8.39 -6.35 6.33
C ASP A 91 9.60 -5.45 6.01
N GLU A 92 10.09 -5.55 4.78
CA GLU A 92 11.25 -4.80 4.31
C GLU A 92 11.04 -3.27 4.28
N ILE A 93 9.79 -2.80 4.27
CA ILE A 93 9.44 -1.38 4.26
C ILE A 93 9.82 -0.74 5.60
N LEU A 94 9.53 -1.41 6.72
CA LEU A 94 9.84 -0.88 8.05
C LEU A 94 11.28 -1.16 8.52
N ILE A 95 12.02 -2.09 7.91
CA ILE A 95 13.47 -2.26 8.18
C ILE A 95 14.24 -0.96 7.92
N GLY A 96 13.92 -0.26 6.82
CA GLY A 96 14.58 1.00 6.47
C GLY A 96 14.32 2.12 7.48
N ARG A 97 13.16 2.09 8.15
CA ARG A 97 12.74 3.06 9.17
C ARG A 97 13.37 2.77 10.53
N TYR A 98 13.33 1.51 10.98
CA TYR A 98 13.81 1.07 12.31
C TYR A 98 15.22 0.46 12.27
N LYS A 99 16.06 0.96 11.36
CA LYS A 99 17.36 0.37 11.04
C LYS A 99 18.31 0.32 12.24
N THR A 100 18.26 1.32 13.13
CA THR A 100 19.17 1.44 14.28
C THR A 100 18.72 0.51 15.42
N GLU A 101 17.41 0.45 15.61
CA GLU A 101 16.70 -0.31 16.61
C GLU A 101 16.87 -1.81 16.34
N LEU A 102 16.56 -2.24 15.11
CA LEU A 102 16.75 -3.63 14.67
C LEU A 102 18.23 -4.06 14.75
N ALA A 103 19.17 -3.18 14.37
CA ALA A 103 20.61 -3.46 14.51
C ALA A 103 21.07 -3.57 15.97
N SER A 104 20.35 -2.98 16.93
CA SER A 104 20.65 -3.13 18.36
C SER A 104 20.20 -4.47 18.96
N MET A 105 19.25 -5.15 18.31
CA MET A 105 18.77 -6.48 18.72
C MET A 105 19.76 -7.60 18.38
N GLY A 106 20.50 -7.45 17.27
CA GLY A 106 21.45 -8.44 16.76
C GLY A 106 20.79 -9.69 16.13
N GLY A 107 21.57 -10.48 15.39
CA GLY A 107 21.12 -11.80 14.91
C GLY A 107 20.14 -11.79 13.73
N GLN A 108 19.27 -12.81 13.70
CA GLN A 108 18.39 -13.16 12.59
C GLN A 108 16.93 -12.87 12.96
N ILE A 109 16.24 -12.05 12.17
CA ILE A 109 14.87 -11.59 12.41
C ILE A 109 13.96 -12.14 11.30
N TRP A 110 12.79 -12.71 11.65
CA TRP A 110 11.81 -13.14 10.66
C TRP A 110 11.24 -11.97 9.85
N LEU A 111 11.11 -12.15 8.53
CA LEU A 111 10.42 -11.22 7.64
C LEU A 111 9.13 -11.82 7.06
N ASP A 112 8.18 -10.94 6.78
CA ASP A 112 6.96 -11.24 6.02
C ASP A 112 7.31 -11.78 4.63
N ARG A 113 6.91 -13.03 4.37
CA ARG A 113 7.18 -13.73 3.10
C ARG A 113 6.43 -13.13 1.90
N SER A 114 5.41 -12.31 2.11
CA SER A 114 4.48 -11.87 1.05
C SER A 114 5.13 -11.16 -0.15
N HIS A 115 6.29 -10.53 0.02
CA HIS A 115 6.98 -9.76 -1.05
C HIS A 115 8.11 -10.53 -1.76
N PHE A 116 8.24 -11.85 -1.56
CA PHE A 116 9.40 -12.61 -2.04
C PHE A 116 9.05 -13.95 -2.73
N ASP A 117 9.48 -14.07 -4.00
CA ASP A 117 9.39 -15.31 -4.79
C ASP A 117 10.41 -16.37 -4.32
N LEU A 118 10.02 -17.17 -3.32
CA LEU A 118 10.83 -18.30 -2.86
C LEU A 118 10.63 -19.57 -3.71
N PRO A 119 11.71 -20.24 -4.18
CA PRO A 119 11.62 -21.44 -5.00
C PRO A 119 11.17 -22.70 -4.23
N ASN A 120 11.18 -22.67 -2.90
CA ASN A 120 10.78 -23.78 -2.04
C ASN A 120 9.61 -23.37 -1.13
N TYR A 121 8.66 -24.29 -0.92
CA TYR A 121 7.47 -24.01 -0.11
C TYR A 121 7.72 -24.10 1.40
N ASN A 122 8.76 -24.80 1.86
CA ASN A 122 9.07 -25.08 3.27
C ASN A 122 10.02 -24.07 3.95
N GLN A 123 10.25 -22.91 3.33
CA GLN A 123 11.19 -21.90 3.81
C GLN A 123 10.48 -20.56 4.05
N SER A 124 11.03 -19.79 4.99
CA SER A 124 10.73 -18.37 5.18
C SER A 124 12.00 -17.53 5.08
N ILE A 125 11.88 -16.24 5.35
CA ILE A 125 12.87 -15.22 5.04
C ILE A 125 13.32 -14.54 6.31
N MET A 126 14.62 -14.31 6.39
CA MET A 126 15.27 -13.77 7.56
C MET A 126 16.16 -12.62 7.18
N TYR A 127 16.18 -11.61 8.03
CA TYR A 127 17.05 -10.46 7.94
C TYR A 127 18.12 -10.53 9.03
N TYR A 128 19.39 -10.43 8.63
CA TYR A 128 20.53 -10.29 9.53
C TYR A 128 20.69 -8.82 9.89
N SER A 129 20.37 -8.47 11.13
CA SER A 129 20.43 -7.08 11.60
C SER A 129 21.87 -6.54 11.72
N ASP A 130 22.86 -7.41 11.91
CA ASP A 130 24.27 -7.06 12.03
C ASP A 130 24.91 -6.58 10.72
N ASN A 131 24.44 -7.06 9.57
CA ASN A 131 25.08 -6.83 8.26
C ASN A 131 24.10 -6.43 7.14
N TYR A 132 22.81 -6.26 7.45
CA TYR A 132 21.76 -5.85 6.52
C TYR A 132 21.56 -6.83 5.35
N THR A 133 21.83 -8.12 5.54
CA THR A 133 21.62 -9.15 4.50
C THR A 133 20.34 -9.94 4.74
N VAL A 134 19.76 -10.47 3.66
CA VAL A 134 18.57 -11.33 3.70
C VAL A 134 18.98 -12.75 3.32
N ALA A 135 18.41 -13.74 4.00
CA ALA A 135 18.57 -15.16 3.68
C ALA A 135 17.25 -15.92 3.83
N VAL A 136 17.27 -17.19 3.45
CA VAL A 136 16.15 -18.13 3.61
C VAL A 136 16.51 -19.20 4.62
N ASP A 137 15.52 -19.65 5.39
CA ASP A 137 15.67 -20.74 6.36
C ASP A 137 14.37 -21.54 6.54
N GLU A 138 14.45 -22.69 7.19
CA GLU A 138 13.30 -23.57 7.46
C GLU A 138 12.40 -22.99 8.57
N PHE A 139 11.07 -23.10 8.39
CA PHE A 139 10.08 -22.48 9.29
C PHE A 139 10.18 -22.87 10.76
N ASN A 140 10.74 -24.05 11.06
CA ASN A 140 10.86 -24.68 12.37
C ASN A 140 12.13 -24.28 13.13
N HIS A 141 12.98 -23.42 12.56
CA HIS A 141 14.09 -22.81 13.29
C HIS A 141 13.62 -21.60 14.10
N SER A 142 14.30 -21.32 15.21
CA SER A 142 13.94 -20.24 16.13
C SER A 142 14.73 -18.99 15.80
N HIS A 143 14.02 -17.91 15.46
CA HIS A 143 14.59 -16.61 15.10
C HIS A 143 13.79 -15.47 15.74
N ALA A 144 14.35 -14.27 15.77
CA ALA A 144 13.74 -13.14 16.46
C ALA A 144 12.41 -12.75 15.81
N CYS A 145 11.34 -12.78 16.59
CA CYS A 145 10.01 -12.37 16.15
C CYS A 145 9.80 -10.89 16.40
N VAL A 146 9.78 -10.10 15.31
CA VAL A 146 9.42 -8.68 15.35
C VAL A 146 8.08 -8.51 14.66
N CYS A 147 7.11 -7.99 15.42
CA CYS A 147 5.82 -7.58 14.92
C CYS A 147 5.83 -6.10 14.59
N GLN A 148 5.09 -5.69 13.56
CA GLN A 148 4.84 -4.30 13.21
C GLN A 148 3.35 -3.99 13.18
N THR A 149 2.97 -2.75 13.46
CA THR A 149 1.59 -2.28 13.26
C THR A 149 1.27 -2.12 11.76
N ARG A 150 0.06 -2.50 11.34
CA ARG A 150 -0.56 -2.00 10.11
C ARG A 150 -1.21 -0.64 10.43
N VAL A 151 -1.11 0.32 9.53
CA VAL A 151 -1.49 1.72 9.78
C VAL A 151 -3.01 1.93 9.69
N VAL A 152 -3.76 1.73 10.81
CA VAL A 152 -5.18 2.14 10.95
C VAL A 152 -5.65 2.31 12.43
N ASN A 153 -6.38 3.39 12.74
CA ASN A 153 -7.09 3.73 14.03
C ASN A 153 -8.51 3.08 14.11
N PRO A 154 -9.33 3.05 15.24
CA PRO A 154 -9.44 3.95 16.44
C PRO A 154 -9.81 3.27 17.84
N ILE A 155 -10.47 4.00 18.79
CA ILE A 155 -10.62 3.77 20.30
C ILE A 155 -12.11 3.81 20.81
N ILE A 156 -12.54 3.09 21.91
CA ILE A 156 -13.73 3.37 22.82
C ILE A 156 -13.58 2.80 24.30
N ILE A 157 -14.31 3.33 25.32
CA ILE A 157 -14.33 3.00 26.80
C ILE A 157 -15.80 2.86 27.38
N PRO A 158 -16.10 2.11 28.48
CA PRO A 158 -17.44 2.00 29.15
C PRO A 158 -17.58 2.50 30.63
N VAL A 159 -18.82 2.57 31.19
CA VAL A 159 -19.20 3.07 32.56
C VAL A 159 -20.28 2.21 33.30
N GLY A 160 -20.56 2.47 34.61
CA GLY A 160 -21.35 1.60 35.54
C GLY A 160 -22.58 2.21 36.31
N PRO A 161 -23.24 1.48 37.27
CA PRO A 161 -24.71 1.58 37.53
C PRO A 161 -25.25 1.97 38.94
N CYS A 162 -26.60 1.92 39.09
CA CYS A 162 -27.54 2.57 40.06
C CYS A 162 -27.80 1.97 41.48
N GLU A 163 -28.49 2.74 42.35
CA GLU A 163 -28.77 2.41 43.78
C GLU A 163 -29.96 1.47 44.08
N SER A 164 -31.16 1.67 43.54
CA SER A 164 -32.34 0.81 43.85
C SER A 164 -32.45 -0.44 42.95
N GLY A 165 -31.43 -0.68 42.14
CA GLY A 165 -31.55 -1.45 40.92
C GLY A 165 -32.09 -0.59 39.78
N LEU A 166 -32.15 -1.20 38.60
CA LEU A 166 -32.82 -0.60 37.45
C LEU A 166 -34.28 -1.04 37.50
N ASP A 167 -35.19 -0.16 37.10
CA ASP A 167 -36.51 -0.61 36.67
C ASP A 167 -36.38 -1.48 35.40
N ALA A 168 -37.51 -1.92 34.82
CA ALA A 168 -37.48 -2.67 33.56
C ALA A 168 -36.96 -1.86 32.36
N CYS A 169 -36.55 -0.61 32.58
CA CYS A 169 -36.16 0.38 31.60
C CYS A 169 -34.69 0.84 31.71
N GLY A 170 -33.92 0.22 32.60
CA GLY A 170 -32.51 0.58 32.76
C GLY A 170 -32.28 1.91 33.49
N VAL A 171 -33.32 2.51 34.06
CA VAL A 171 -33.26 3.80 34.75
C VAL A 171 -33.18 3.57 36.25
N CYS A 172 -32.24 4.23 36.93
CA CYS A 172 -32.23 4.28 38.39
C CYS A 172 -33.58 4.84 38.88
N ASP A 173 -34.33 4.11 39.70
CA ASP A 173 -35.59 4.59 40.30
C ASP A 173 -36.67 5.03 39.28
N GLY A 174 -36.64 4.46 38.07
CA GLY A 174 -37.57 4.82 36.99
C GLY A 174 -39.03 4.37 37.19
N PRO A 175 -39.99 4.98 36.48
CA PRO A 175 -41.42 4.67 36.61
C PRO A 175 -41.85 3.35 35.93
N GLY A 176 -40.94 2.61 35.31
CA GLY A 176 -41.24 1.44 34.50
C GLY A 176 -41.82 1.77 33.11
N PRO A 177 -42.19 0.74 32.33
CA PRO A 177 -42.51 0.90 30.92
C PRO A 177 -43.92 1.46 30.68
N ILE A 178 -44.07 2.78 30.82
CA ILE A 178 -45.35 3.52 30.70
C ILE A 178 -45.48 4.39 29.43
N TYR A 179 -44.44 4.46 28.62
CA TYR A 179 -44.32 5.26 27.39
C TYR A 179 -44.44 4.39 26.12
N GLU A 180 -44.45 5.00 24.93
CA GLU A 180 -44.68 4.27 23.67
C GLU A 180 -43.59 3.23 23.34
N CYS A 181 -42.34 3.47 23.72
CA CYS A 181 -41.25 2.48 23.63
C CYS A 181 -41.12 1.62 24.90
N GLY A 182 -42.21 1.52 25.67
CA GLY A 182 -42.18 1.15 27.08
C GLY A 182 -41.49 2.23 27.90
N CYS A 183 -40.18 2.37 27.74
CA CYS A 183 -39.30 2.97 28.72
C CYS A 183 -39.01 4.46 28.54
N HIS A 184 -39.26 4.95 27.33
CA HIS A 184 -39.20 6.33 26.92
C HIS A 184 -40.25 6.52 25.81
N ASN A 185 -40.55 7.75 25.42
CA ASN A 185 -41.28 7.97 24.17
C ASN A 185 -40.35 7.67 22.99
N ILE A 186 -40.91 7.47 21.80
CA ILE A 186 -40.13 7.56 20.56
C ILE A 186 -39.38 8.91 20.60
N PRO A 187 -38.04 8.94 20.42
CA PRO A 187 -37.28 10.18 20.45
C PRO A 187 -37.86 11.21 19.46
N GLU A 188 -37.87 12.49 19.82
CA GLU A 188 -38.50 13.51 18.96
C GLU A 188 -37.80 13.60 17.60
N GLY A 189 -38.53 13.29 16.53
CA GLY A 189 -38.00 13.21 15.16
C GLY A 189 -37.51 11.82 14.74
N ALA A 190 -37.44 10.85 15.65
CA ALA A 190 -37.24 9.45 15.31
C ALA A 190 -38.55 8.79 14.84
N CYS A 191 -38.40 7.69 14.10
CA CYS A 191 -39.50 6.85 13.61
C CYS A 191 -39.62 5.53 14.36
N ASP A 192 -38.65 5.20 15.21
CA ASP A 192 -38.68 4.05 16.11
C ASP A 192 -38.06 4.36 17.48
N CYS A 193 -38.01 3.34 18.32
CA CYS A 193 -37.51 3.42 19.68
C CYS A 193 -35.99 3.45 19.79
N ASP A 194 -35.27 2.98 18.77
CA ASP A 194 -33.81 2.97 18.76
C ASP A 194 -33.24 4.34 18.35
N GLY A 195 -34.11 5.29 17.99
CA GLY A 195 -33.75 6.67 17.63
C GLY A 195 -33.47 6.84 16.14
N ASN A 196 -33.78 5.85 15.32
CA ASN A 196 -33.59 5.91 13.88
C ASN A 196 -34.52 6.95 13.25
N GLN A 197 -34.09 7.54 12.14
CA GLN A 197 -34.88 8.52 11.38
C GLN A 197 -35.20 7.97 10.00
N TYR A 198 -36.27 8.45 9.39
CA TYR A 198 -36.57 8.09 8.01
C TYR A 198 -35.45 8.60 7.10
N ASP A 199 -34.81 7.67 6.39
CA ASP A 199 -33.96 7.97 5.25
C ASP A 199 -34.81 8.58 4.12
N ALA A 200 -34.14 9.13 3.11
CA ALA A 200 -34.63 10.35 2.44
C ALA A 200 -35.87 10.18 1.54
N LEU A 201 -36.43 8.97 1.46
CA LEU A 201 -37.58 8.66 0.64
C LEU A 201 -38.67 7.98 1.49
N GLY A 202 -38.32 7.22 2.56
CA GLY A 202 -39.29 6.74 3.55
C GLY A 202 -38.95 5.58 4.51
N VAL A 203 -37.71 5.08 4.67
CA VAL A 203 -37.39 3.91 5.53
C VAL A 203 -36.69 4.32 6.83
N CYS A 204 -37.10 3.78 7.97
CA CYS A 204 -36.51 4.12 9.27
C CYS A 204 -35.09 3.54 9.42
N GLY A 205 -34.04 4.36 9.25
CA GLY A 205 -32.65 4.06 9.60
C GLY A 205 -31.68 3.64 8.47
N GLY A 206 -31.65 4.33 7.32
CA GLY A 206 -30.70 4.05 6.20
C GLY A 206 -29.82 5.22 5.69
N ASP A 207 -28.90 4.92 4.75
CA ASP A 207 -27.60 5.61 4.57
C ASP A 207 -27.27 6.08 3.13
N CYS A 208 -27.62 7.30 2.67
CA CYS A 208 -27.95 7.44 1.23
C CYS A 208 -27.89 8.88 0.56
N LEU A 209 -27.63 9.01 -0.78
CA LEU A 209 -27.46 10.28 -1.59
C LEU A 209 -28.35 10.70 -2.84
N GLY A 210 -29.41 10.01 -3.30
CA GLY A 210 -30.30 10.43 -4.42
C GLY A 210 -31.58 9.60 -4.68
N ASP A 211 -32.73 10.23 -4.94
CA ASP A 211 -34.02 9.53 -5.20
C ASP A 211 -34.42 9.53 -6.69
N TYR A 212 -33.64 8.89 -7.56
CA TYR A 212 -33.88 9.06 -9.00
C TYR A 212 -35.07 8.23 -9.53
N ASN A 213 -35.82 7.58 -8.64
CA ASN A 213 -36.96 6.69 -8.89
C ASN A 213 -38.20 6.94 -7.99
N GLY A 214 -38.06 7.49 -6.78
CA GLY A 214 -39.14 8.00 -5.91
C GLY A 214 -39.53 7.18 -4.67
N ASP A 215 -38.61 6.52 -3.93
CA ASP A 215 -38.95 5.29 -3.16
C ASP A 215 -38.34 4.96 -1.75
N GLY A 216 -37.02 4.79 -1.67
CA GLY A 216 -36.14 4.15 -0.68
C GLY A 216 -35.88 4.83 0.67
N VAL A 217 -34.66 5.07 1.20
CA VAL A 217 -33.23 5.15 0.76
C VAL A 217 -32.65 6.45 0.11
N CYS A 218 -31.73 6.45 -0.88
CA CYS A 218 -31.10 7.57 -1.68
C CYS A 218 -29.70 7.10 -2.30
N ASP A 219 -29.43 7.22 -3.60
CA ASP A 219 -28.22 6.79 -4.36
C ASP A 219 -26.87 7.52 -4.13
N VAL A 220 -25.80 6.78 -3.77
CA VAL A 220 -24.38 7.21 -3.89
C VAL A 220 -23.75 6.60 -5.14
N PHE A 221 -23.24 7.42 -6.08
CA PHE A 221 -22.45 6.90 -7.21
C PHE A 221 -20.95 6.91 -6.88
N PRO A 222 -20.26 5.75 -6.92
CA PRO A 222 -18.85 5.76 -7.27
C PRO A 222 -18.76 6.14 -8.74
N GLU A 223 -18.45 7.41 -9.01
CA GLU A 223 -17.80 7.75 -10.28
C GLU A 223 -16.57 6.82 -10.40
N GLY A 224 -16.40 6.18 -11.57
CA GLY A 224 -15.54 5.00 -11.73
C GLY A 224 -14.04 5.26 -11.46
N PRO A 225 -13.12 4.36 -11.88
CA PRO A 225 -11.70 4.58 -11.64
C PRO A 225 -11.17 5.92 -12.20
N CYS A 226 -11.83 6.53 -13.21
CA CYS A 226 -11.50 7.87 -13.70
C CYS A 226 -12.24 9.02 -13.00
N GLN A 227 -13.06 8.76 -11.98
CA GLN A 227 -13.83 9.77 -11.21
C GLN A 227 -14.60 10.73 -12.14
N GLY A 228 -15.31 10.16 -13.14
CA GLY A 228 -16.14 10.91 -14.08
C GLY A 228 -15.34 11.81 -15.07
N GLN A 229 -14.02 11.87 -14.96
CA GLN A 229 -13.17 12.66 -15.83
C GLN A 229 -12.97 11.99 -17.19
N SER A 230 -12.79 12.81 -18.23
CA SER A 230 -12.56 12.35 -19.62
C SER A 230 -11.18 12.74 -20.16
N PHE A 231 -10.44 13.60 -19.44
CA PHE A 231 -9.06 13.94 -19.75
C PHE A 231 -8.32 14.44 -18.50
N VAL A 232 -6.99 14.35 -18.52
CA VAL A 232 -6.08 14.98 -17.56
C VAL A 232 -5.14 15.94 -18.28
N SER A 233 -4.99 17.16 -17.73
CA SER A 233 -3.98 18.12 -18.19
C SER A 233 -2.67 17.94 -17.42
N TYR A 234 -1.60 17.55 -18.11
CA TYR A 234 -0.28 17.31 -17.51
C TYR A 234 0.87 17.77 -18.43
N GLN A 235 1.84 18.50 -17.87
CA GLN A 235 3.00 19.10 -18.58
C GLN A 235 2.63 19.82 -19.90
N ASN A 236 1.57 20.64 -19.89
CA ASN A 236 1.01 21.37 -21.05
C ASN A 236 0.37 20.51 -22.16
N PHE A 237 0.18 19.21 -21.92
CA PHE A 237 -0.59 18.32 -22.79
C PHE A 237 -1.90 17.94 -22.11
N ASN A 238 -2.96 17.77 -22.91
CA ASN A 238 -4.19 17.13 -22.47
C ASN A 238 -4.15 15.68 -22.95
N TYR A 239 -4.26 14.74 -22.03
CA TYR A 239 -4.36 13.31 -22.30
C TYR A 239 -5.81 12.90 -22.09
N ASP A 240 -6.46 12.38 -23.13
CA ASP A 240 -7.75 11.70 -22.94
C ASP A 240 -7.53 10.50 -22.00
N ILE A 241 -8.48 10.22 -21.11
CA ILE A 241 -8.42 9.07 -20.20
C ILE A 241 -9.63 8.15 -20.43
N VAL A 242 -9.50 6.88 -20.07
CA VAL A 242 -10.50 5.86 -20.37
C VAL A 242 -10.53 4.76 -19.32
N GLU A 243 -11.74 4.41 -18.87
CA GLU A 243 -11.97 3.32 -17.92
C GLU A 243 -11.93 1.97 -18.66
N ILE A 244 -11.00 1.09 -18.30
CA ILE A 244 -10.85 -0.24 -18.90
C ILE A 244 -10.42 -1.23 -17.82
N ALA A 245 -11.07 -2.39 -17.74
CA ALA A 245 -10.71 -3.47 -16.82
C ALA A 245 -10.64 -3.04 -15.33
N GLY A 246 -11.44 -2.04 -14.92
CA GLY A 246 -11.44 -1.47 -13.57
C GLY A 246 -10.32 -0.47 -13.27
N GLY A 247 -9.44 -0.14 -14.23
CA GLY A 247 -8.43 0.91 -14.12
C GLY A 247 -8.75 2.13 -14.99
N CYS A 248 -8.16 3.29 -14.65
CA CYS A 248 -8.26 4.52 -15.43
C CYS A 248 -6.99 4.72 -16.25
N TRP A 249 -7.04 4.53 -17.56
CA TRP A 249 -5.85 4.56 -18.40
C TRP A 249 -5.71 5.88 -19.16
N PHE A 250 -4.49 6.39 -19.28
CA PHE A 250 -4.19 7.35 -20.35
C PHE A 250 -4.43 6.67 -21.71
N ALA A 251 -5.21 7.31 -22.59
CA ALA A 251 -5.41 6.85 -23.96
C ALA A 251 -4.21 7.18 -24.87
N ASP A 252 -3.37 8.13 -24.46
CA ASP A 252 -2.21 8.61 -25.22
C ASP A 252 -0.91 8.41 -24.42
N ASP A 253 0.17 8.00 -25.09
CA ASP A 253 1.46 7.76 -24.44
C ASP A 253 2.16 9.07 -24.02
N LEU A 254 2.92 8.98 -22.93
CA LEU A 254 3.43 10.12 -22.17
C LEU A 254 4.44 10.96 -22.97
N ARG A 255 4.22 12.28 -23.01
CA ARG A 255 5.07 13.27 -23.69
C ARG A 255 5.90 14.14 -22.74
N SER A 256 6.04 13.71 -21.49
CA SER A 256 6.84 14.39 -20.48
C SER A 256 8.29 14.60 -20.91
N THR A 257 8.81 15.78 -20.57
CA THR A 257 10.21 16.16 -20.78
C THR A 257 10.93 16.45 -19.46
N GLU A 258 10.17 16.46 -18.37
CA GLU A 258 10.55 16.76 -17.00
C GLU A 258 9.94 15.67 -16.08
N TYR A 259 10.57 15.41 -14.94
CA TYR A 259 9.99 14.60 -13.86
C TYR A 259 8.91 15.39 -13.10
N LEU A 260 8.14 14.74 -12.22
CA LEU A 260 7.05 15.38 -11.47
C LEU A 260 7.51 16.58 -10.61
N ASN A 261 8.79 16.60 -10.18
CA ASN A 261 9.39 17.72 -9.46
C ASN A 261 9.86 18.89 -10.34
N GLY A 262 9.72 18.80 -11.68
CA GLY A 262 10.16 19.81 -12.64
C GLY A 262 11.62 19.69 -13.10
N ASP A 263 12.38 18.70 -12.64
CA ASP A 263 13.73 18.45 -13.17
C ASP A 263 13.64 17.95 -14.62
N SER A 264 14.40 18.56 -15.54
CA SER A 264 14.47 18.09 -16.92
C SER A 264 15.06 16.69 -17.02
N ILE A 265 14.38 15.81 -17.76
CA ILE A 265 14.89 14.49 -18.12
C ILE A 265 15.92 14.68 -19.27
N PRO A 266 17.13 14.12 -19.18
CA PRO A 266 18.13 14.19 -20.24
C PRO A 266 17.64 13.72 -21.62
N ASN A 267 18.06 14.39 -22.69
CA ASN A 267 17.61 14.10 -24.06
C ASN A 267 18.65 14.43 -25.14
N ASN A 268 18.25 14.26 -26.41
CA ASN A 268 19.06 14.54 -27.62
C ASN A 268 20.40 13.77 -27.67
N TYR A 269 20.49 12.67 -26.93
CA TYR A 269 21.66 11.81 -26.84
C TYR A 269 21.92 11.01 -28.11
N SER A 270 23.18 11.02 -28.55
CA SER A 270 23.68 10.08 -29.55
C SER A 270 23.59 8.63 -29.03
N SER A 271 23.89 7.63 -29.85
CA SER A 271 23.99 6.25 -29.34
C SER A 271 25.04 6.12 -28.23
N ALA A 272 26.15 6.85 -28.32
CA ALA A 272 27.21 6.80 -27.31
C ALA A 272 26.77 7.44 -25.99
N ASP A 273 26.16 8.63 -26.04
CA ASP A 273 25.72 9.34 -24.83
C ASP A 273 24.58 8.58 -24.12
N TRP A 274 23.68 7.96 -24.89
CA TRP A 274 22.60 7.12 -24.37
C TRP A 274 23.14 5.84 -23.72
N SER A 275 24.11 5.15 -24.34
CA SER A 275 24.81 4.02 -23.72
C SER A 275 25.48 4.42 -22.40
N ALA A 276 26.20 5.55 -22.38
CA ALA A 276 26.87 6.04 -21.18
C ALA A 276 25.88 6.44 -20.05
N ALA A 277 24.72 7.00 -20.40
CA ALA A 277 23.65 7.28 -19.46
C ALA A 277 23.08 5.98 -18.86
N ASN A 278 22.87 4.95 -19.68
CA ASN A 278 22.39 3.64 -19.23
C ASN A 278 23.41 2.92 -18.32
N GLU A 279 24.71 2.97 -18.65
CA GLU A 279 25.81 2.48 -17.80
C GLU A 279 25.87 3.20 -16.44
N SER A 280 25.37 4.43 -16.38
CA SER A 280 25.32 5.27 -15.18
C SER A 280 23.96 5.20 -14.45
N GLY A 281 22.99 4.42 -14.95
CA GLY A 281 21.63 4.35 -14.40
C GLY A 281 20.82 5.65 -14.51
N ILE A 282 21.13 6.51 -15.48
CA ILE A 282 20.53 7.83 -15.64
C ILE A 282 19.30 7.76 -16.57
N GLY A 283 18.15 8.18 -16.06
CA GLY A 283 16.93 8.35 -16.88
C GLY A 283 17.16 9.28 -18.08
N SER A 284 16.63 8.93 -19.25
CA SER A 284 16.82 9.66 -20.51
C SER A 284 15.63 9.44 -21.45
N TRP A 285 15.24 10.47 -22.20
CA TRP A 285 14.17 10.42 -23.19
C TRP A 285 14.58 10.86 -24.59
N SER A 286 13.75 10.53 -25.57
CA SER A 286 13.88 10.98 -26.94
C SER A 286 12.53 11.02 -27.63
N VAL A 287 12.41 11.80 -28.69
CA VAL A 287 11.25 11.83 -29.58
C VAL A 287 11.73 11.65 -31.01
N TYR A 288 10.98 10.91 -31.83
CA TYR A 288 11.28 10.80 -33.25
C TYR A 288 10.59 11.95 -34.01
N PRO A 289 11.31 12.75 -34.80
CA PRO A 289 10.72 13.87 -35.54
C PRO A 289 9.57 13.43 -36.47
N GLY A 290 8.41 14.08 -36.34
CA GLY A 290 7.18 13.73 -37.05
C GLY A 290 6.30 12.66 -36.38
N TYR A 291 6.70 12.17 -35.19
CA TYR A 291 5.96 11.20 -34.37
C TYR A 291 5.65 11.75 -32.98
N GLU A 292 5.70 13.07 -32.78
CA GLU A 292 5.47 13.76 -31.50
C GLU A 292 4.08 13.45 -30.89
N TYR A 293 3.13 13.05 -31.73
CA TYR A 293 1.78 12.64 -31.31
C TYR A 293 1.72 11.22 -30.69
N ASN A 294 2.73 10.38 -30.89
CA ASN A 294 2.75 8.97 -30.44
C ASN A 294 3.44 8.77 -29.08
N GLY A 295 3.72 9.85 -28.35
CA GLY A 295 4.46 9.81 -27.08
C GLY A 295 5.97 9.97 -27.27
N ASN A 296 6.66 10.25 -26.16
CA ASN A 296 8.12 10.16 -26.11
C ASN A 296 8.54 8.71 -25.83
N ILE A 297 9.78 8.36 -26.14
CA ILE A 297 10.43 7.16 -25.63
C ILE A 297 11.36 7.49 -24.48
N TYR A 298 11.49 6.57 -23.54
CA TYR A 298 12.31 6.70 -22.34
C TYR A 298 13.12 5.42 -22.14
N ASN A 299 14.32 5.52 -21.58
CA ASN A 299 14.96 4.33 -21.01
C ASN A 299 14.26 3.93 -19.69
N TRP A 300 14.43 2.68 -19.28
CA TRP A 300 13.72 2.19 -18.09
C TRP A 300 14.21 2.86 -16.79
N TYR A 301 15.43 3.39 -16.76
CA TYR A 301 15.91 4.22 -15.64
C TYR A 301 15.06 5.47 -15.39
N SER A 302 14.32 5.96 -16.40
CA SER A 302 13.35 7.05 -16.21
C SER A 302 12.09 6.58 -15.46
N VAL A 303 11.72 5.31 -15.57
CA VAL A 303 10.58 4.67 -14.85
C VAL A 303 10.92 4.48 -13.37
N LEU A 304 12.16 4.06 -13.08
CA LEU A 304 12.64 3.83 -11.72
C LEU A 304 12.93 5.13 -10.94
N ASP A 305 13.04 6.28 -11.63
CA ASP A 305 13.47 7.53 -10.99
C ASP A 305 12.47 7.97 -9.91
N PRO A 306 12.90 8.17 -8.65
CA PRO A 306 12.01 8.49 -7.53
C PRO A 306 11.33 9.86 -7.66
N ARG A 307 11.73 10.70 -8.62
CA ARG A 307 11.04 11.95 -8.95
C ARG A 307 9.75 11.72 -9.74
N GLY A 308 9.52 10.53 -10.29
CA GLY A 308 8.29 10.12 -10.97
C GLY A 308 8.07 10.76 -12.35
N LEU A 309 7.39 10.03 -13.23
CA LEU A 309 7.03 10.50 -14.58
C LEU A 309 5.55 10.85 -14.73
N CYS A 310 4.67 10.03 -14.16
CA CYS A 310 3.22 10.24 -14.20
C CYS A 310 2.77 11.36 -13.23
N PRO A 311 1.60 11.98 -13.45
CA PRO A 311 1.06 12.98 -12.54
C PRO A 311 0.80 12.41 -11.13
N SER A 312 0.67 13.27 -10.12
CA SER A 312 0.33 12.85 -8.76
C SER A 312 -1.02 12.10 -8.75
N GLY A 313 -1.04 10.92 -8.13
CA GLY A 313 -2.19 10.00 -8.15
C GLY A 313 -2.21 9.00 -9.31
N TRP A 314 -1.19 9.04 -10.19
CA TRP A 314 -1.02 8.14 -11.33
C TRP A 314 0.37 7.48 -11.27
N HIS A 315 0.51 6.28 -11.83
CA HIS A 315 1.79 5.55 -11.87
C HIS A 315 2.07 4.94 -13.26
N VAL A 316 3.32 4.47 -13.43
CA VAL A 316 3.67 3.65 -14.61
C VAL A 316 3.15 2.23 -14.34
N PRO A 317 2.25 1.70 -15.19
CA PRO A 317 1.58 0.43 -14.92
C PRO A 317 2.57 -0.72 -14.74
N SER A 318 2.24 -1.59 -13.80
CA SER A 318 2.92 -2.85 -13.59
C SER A 318 2.57 -3.86 -14.68
N ARG A 319 3.39 -4.91 -14.76
CA ARG A 319 3.19 -6.10 -15.57
C ARG A 319 1.89 -6.81 -15.22
N GLN A 320 1.51 -6.79 -13.94
CA GLN A 320 0.25 -7.37 -13.48
C GLN A 320 -0.94 -6.55 -14.00
N GLU A 321 -0.91 -5.22 -13.88
CA GLU A 321 -1.97 -4.36 -14.40
C GLU A 321 -2.11 -4.43 -15.93
N TYR A 322 -1.02 -4.66 -16.66
CA TYR A 322 -1.08 -4.98 -18.09
C TYR A 322 -1.63 -6.38 -18.41
N ILE A 323 -1.53 -7.35 -17.50
CA ILE A 323 -2.21 -8.65 -17.62
C ILE A 323 -3.71 -8.47 -17.33
N ASP A 324 -4.04 -7.73 -16.29
CA ASP A 324 -5.42 -7.46 -15.87
C ASP A 324 -6.18 -6.63 -16.93
N LEU A 325 -5.51 -5.67 -17.58
CA LEU A 325 -6.03 -4.98 -18.77
C LEU A 325 -6.44 -5.97 -19.88
N VAL A 326 -5.60 -6.97 -20.16
CA VAL A 326 -5.83 -7.92 -21.25
C VAL A 326 -6.94 -8.92 -20.90
N GLU A 327 -6.96 -9.46 -19.68
CA GLU A 327 -8.02 -10.39 -19.24
C GLU A 327 -9.34 -9.66 -18.96
N GLY A 328 -9.29 -8.43 -18.48
CA GLY A 328 -10.45 -7.56 -18.29
C GLY A 328 -11.12 -7.23 -19.61
N VAL A 329 -10.39 -6.70 -20.61
CA VAL A 329 -10.95 -6.46 -21.96
C VAL A 329 -11.52 -7.74 -22.59
N LYS A 330 -10.88 -8.88 -22.35
CA LYS A 330 -11.40 -10.17 -22.82
C LYS A 330 -12.73 -10.54 -22.14
N THR A 331 -12.86 -10.26 -20.85
CA THR A 331 -14.05 -10.54 -20.05
C THR A 331 -15.19 -9.56 -20.36
N ASP A 332 -14.92 -8.25 -20.27
CA ASP A 332 -15.87 -7.15 -20.48
C ASP A 332 -16.56 -7.22 -21.85
N TYR A 333 -15.81 -7.60 -22.89
CA TYR A 333 -16.33 -7.74 -24.26
C TYR A 333 -16.66 -9.20 -24.64
N SER A 334 -16.58 -10.15 -23.71
CA SER A 334 -16.89 -11.59 -23.93
C SER A 334 -16.14 -12.21 -25.12
N LEU A 335 -14.84 -11.91 -25.22
CA LEU A 335 -13.98 -12.30 -26.33
C LEU A 335 -13.38 -13.70 -26.15
N ASN A 336 -13.35 -14.47 -27.24
CA ASN A 336 -12.92 -15.86 -27.22
C ASN A 336 -11.40 -16.05 -27.43
N ASP A 337 -10.68 -14.99 -27.85
CA ASP A 337 -9.27 -15.06 -28.20
C ASP A 337 -8.53 -13.73 -27.99
N TYR A 338 -7.24 -13.81 -27.68
CA TYR A 338 -6.37 -12.65 -27.46
C TYR A 338 -6.03 -11.85 -28.74
N GLY A 339 -6.24 -12.43 -29.93
CA GLY A 339 -6.14 -11.73 -31.22
C GLY A 339 -7.18 -10.62 -31.32
N THR A 340 -8.42 -10.93 -30.96
CA THR A 340 -9.51 -9.96 -30.91
C THR A 340 -9.29 -8.92 -29.81
N VAL A 341 -8.83 -9.31 -28.61
CA VAL A 341 -8.47 -8.38 -27.51
C VAL A 341 -7.42 -7.36 -27.97
N ASN A 342 -6.36 -7.84 -28.63
CA ASN A 342 -5.30 -6.98 -29.18
C ASN A 342 -5.87 -6.00 -30.22
N THR A 343 -6.76 -6.47 -31.11
CA THR A 343 -7.45 -5.61 -32.08
C THR A 343 -8.28 -4.51 -31.39
N TYR A 344 -8.87 -4.80 -30.23
CA TYR A 344 -9.71 -3.87 -29.45
C TYR A 344 -8.89 -2.82 -28.68
N LEU A 345 -7.62 -3.12 -28.34
CA LEU A 345 -6.66 -2.20 -27.72
C LEU A 345 -5.90 -1.33 -28.74
N LYS A 346 -5.63 -1.88 -29.94
CA LYS A 346 -4.95 -1.17 -31.03
C LYS A 346 -5.76 0.02 -31.55
N ASP A 347 -5.04 1.08 -31.89
CA ASP A 347 -5.62 2.20 -32.63
C ASP A 347 -6.02 1.78 -34.07
N ASN A 348 -7.02 2.47 -34.61
CA ASN A 348 -7.55 2.22 -35.94
C ASN A 348 -6.83 2.99 -37.06
N MET A 349 -5.95 3.95 -36.73
CA MET A 349 -5.26 4.79 -37.72
C MET A 349 -3.92 4.20 -38.15
N SER A 350 -3.17 3.56 -37.22
CA SER A 350 -1.78 3.18 -37.45
C SER A 350 -1.63 1.75 -37.99
N TRP A 351 -2.50 0.81 -37.58
CA TRP A 351 -2.33 -0.64 -37.85
C TRP A 351 -3.63 -1.46 -37.74
N ASN A 352 -4.71 -0.97 -38.35
CA ASN A 352 -5.99 -1.69 -38.52
C ASN A 352 -6.63 -2.24 -37.22
N GLY A 353 -6.39 -1.60 -36.07
CA GLY A 353 -7.15 -1.87 -34.84
C GLY A 353 -8.62 -1.45 -34.96
N SER A 354 -9.45 -1.93 -34.05
CA SER A 354 -10.85 -1.49 -33.91
C SER A 354 -11.02 -0.40 -32.84
N ASN A 355 -10.03 -0.24 -31.94
CA ASN A 355 -10.02 0.71 -30.83
C ASN A 355 -11.30 0.73 -29.97
N GLN A 356 -11.98 -0.41 -29.82
CA GLN A 356 -13.28 -0.47 -29.10
C GLN A 356 -13.16 -0.13 -27.61
N THR A 357 -11.97 -0.30 -27.04
CA THR A 357 -11.67 0.03 -25.63
C THR A 357 -11.35 1.51 -25.41
N GLY A 358 -11.12 2.29 -26.48
CA GLY A 358 -10.59 3.65 -26.35
C GLY A 358 -9.11 3.74 -25.96
N PHE A 359 -8.41 2.61 -25.75
CA PHE A 359 -7.00 2.58 -25.34
C PHE A 359 -6.04 3.22 -26.37
N LYS A 360 -6.37 3.27 -27.67
CA LYS A 360 -5.57 3.88 -28.75
C LYS A 360 -4.08 3.48 -28.73
N ALA A 361 -3.74 2.20 -28.58
CA ALA A 361 -2.34 1.77 -28.71
C ALA A 361 -1.85 1.97 -30.15
N ARG A 362 -1.06 3.03 -30.39
CA ARG A 362 -0.47 3.36 -31.71
C ARG A 362 0.84 2.63 -31.94
N ILE A 363 1.31 2.57 -33.18
CA ILE A 363 2.68 2.09 -33.46
C ILE A 363 3.68 3.02 -32.75
N THR A 364 4.54 2.44 -31.91
CA THR A 364 5.63 3.16 -31.24
C THR A 364 6.93 3.05 -32.01
N VAL A 365 7.70 4.13 -32.01
CA VAL A 365 9.14 4.06 -32.26
C VAL A 365 9.85 3.45 -31.03
N TRP A 366 11.03 2.91 -31.23
CA TRP A 366 11.86 2.36 -30.15
C TRP A 366 13.34 2.63 -30.44
N ARG A 367 14.23 2.50 -29.47
CA ARG A 367 15.68 2.48 -29.71
C ARG A 367 16.39 1.42 -28.89
N THR A 368 17.63 1.13 -29.26
CA THR A 368 18.55 0.33 -28.42
C THR A 368 19.62 1.21 -27.82
N GLU A 369 20.50 0.59 -27.03
CA GLU A 369 21.72 1.21 -26.52
C GLU A 369 22.67 1.59 -27.67
N ALA A 370 22.91 0.64 -28.59
CA ALA A 370 23.86 0.79 -29.69
C ALA A 370 23.31 1.54 -30.92
N SER A 371 21.99 1.70 -31.05
CA SER A 371 21.34 2.20 -32.27
C SER A 371 20.43 3.40 -31.96
N PRO A 372 20.35 4.42 -32.85
CA PRO A 372 19.35 5.47 -32.74
C PRO A 372 17.94 4.89 -32.89
N LEU A 373 16.94 5.78 -32.77
CA LEU A 373 15.53 5.47 -32.99
C LEU A 373 15.28 4.67 -34.28
N GLN A 374 14.50 3.60 -34.13
CA GLN A 374 14.05 2.68 -35.15
C GLN A 374 12.53 2.78 -35.28
N THR A 375 12.05 2.93 -36.52
CA THR A 375 10.65 2.76 -36.87
C THR A 375 10.40 1.30 -37.25
N ASN A 376 9.58 0.57 -36.49
CA ASN A 376 9.11 -0.75 -36.88
C ASN A 376 7.57 -0.72 -36.89
N SER A 377 6.98 -0.78 -38.08
CA SER A 377 5.57 -0.46 -38.37
C SER A 377 4.53 -1.43 -37.81
N ASN A 378 4.94 -2.39 -36.99
CA ASN A 378 4.13 -3.56 -36.64
C ASN A 378 4.10 -3.84 -35.13
N TYR A 379 4.49 -2.87 -34.29
CA TYR A 379 4.62 -3.02 -32.84
C TYR A 379 4.22 -1.78 -32.04
N TYR A 380 3.64 -2.03 -30.87
CA TYR A 380 3.48 -1.09 -29.77
C TYR A 380 4.29 -1.65 -28.59
N TYR A 381 5.13 -0.81 -27.99
CA TYR A 381 5.96 -1.13 -26.84
C TYR A 381 5.78 -0.09 -25.76
N ASN A 382 5.39 -0.53 -24.56
CA ASN A 382 5.32 0.31 -23.37
C ASN A 382 6.11 -0.34 -22.23
N TRP A 383 6.85 0.44 -21.45
CA TRP A 383 7.52 -0.08 -20.26
C TRP A 383 6.52 -0.46 -19.17
N THR A 384 6.88 -1.45 -18.35
CA THR A 384 6.23 -1.67 -17.05
C THR A 384 7.10 -1.12 -15.93
N SER A 385 6.52 -0.86 -14.76
CA SER A 385 7.28 -0.52 -13.54
C SER A 385 8.11 -1.69 -12.99
N ASP A 386 7.85 -2.93 -13.40
CA ASP A 386 8.53 -4.13 -12.90
C ASP A 386 9.99 -4.27 -13.37
N TYR A 387 10.87 -4.40 -12.38
CA TYR A 387 12.25 -4.86 -12.57
C TYR A 387 12.29 -6.34 -13.01
N GLY A 388 13.17 -6.65 -13.94
CA GLY A 388 13.48 -8.00 -14.42
C GLY A 388 14.90 -8.44 -14.04
N ALA A 389 15.26 -9.68 -14.32
CA ALA A 389 16.54 -10.21 -13.86
C ALA A 389 17.74 -9.63 -14.66
N PHE A 390 18.84 -9.35 -13.96
CA PHE A 390 20.14 -8.98 -14.55
C PHE A 390 20.14 -7.68 -15.38
N GLY A 391 19.61 -6.57 -14.85
CA GLY A 391 19.62 -5.27 -15.53
C GLY A 391 18.62 -5.17 -16.69
N LYS A 392 17.56 -5.98 -16.62
CA LYS A 392 16.48 -6.03 -17.60
C LYS A 392 15.18 -5.61 -16.93
N SER A 393 14.20 -5.20 -17.72
CA SER A 393 12.85 -4.92 -17.22
C SER A 393 11.80 -5.48 -18.15
N TYR A 394 10.61 -5.68 -17.60
CA TYR A 394 9.47 -6.12 -18.37
C TYR A 394 8.90 -4.98 -19.21
N PHE A 395 8.25 -5.35 -20.30
CA PHE A 395 7.53 -4.42 -21.16
C PHE A 395 6.25 -5.07 -21.65
N PHE A 396 5.23 -4.25 -21.84
CA PHE A 396 4.02 -4.62 -22.56
C PHE A 396 4.27 -4.45 -24.05
N ARG A 397 3.88 -5.46 -24.86
CA ARG A 397 3.79 -5.28 -26.31
C ARG A 397 2.46 -5.74 -26.89
N LEU A 398 2.05 -5.06 -27.95
CA LEU A 398 1.13 -5.56 -28.97
C LEU A 398 1.93 -5.71 -30.28
N PHE A 399 1.59 -6.69 -31.12
CA PHE A 399 2.18 -6.84 -32.45
C PHE A 399 1.16 -7.28 -33.50
N GLU A 400 1.47 -7.06 -34.78
CA GLU A 400 0.72 -7.62 -35.92
C GLU A 400 1.31 -8.97 -36.35
N SER A 401 0.46 -9.97 -36.55
CA SER A 401 0.89 -11.35 -36.84
C SER A 401 0.54 -11.78 -38.26
N ASN A 402 1.56 -12.06 -39.07
CA ASN A 402 1.38 -12.67 -40.39
C ASN A 402 1.18 -14.19 -40.25
N SER A 403 -0.11 -14.59 -40.25
CA SER A 403 -0.67 -15.95 -40.32
C SER A 403 -0.21 -17.02 -39.30
N ASN A 404 -1.22 -17.59 -38.62
CA ASN A 404 -1.23 -18.81 -37.78
C ASN A 404 -0.91 -18.70 -36.27
N TYR A 405 -0.41 -17.57 -35.78
CA TYR A 405 -0.42 -17.25 -34.35
C TYR A 405 -1.05 -15.86 -34.21
N GLY A 406 -2.28 -15.77 -33.68
CA GLY A 406 -3.02 -14.51 -33.63
C GLY A 406 -2.26 -13.38 -32.91
N SER A 407 -2.59 -12.13 -33.23
CA SER A 407 -1.95 -10.94 -32.70
C SER A 407 -2.06 -10.91 -31.17
N THR A 408 -1.01 -11.30 -30.46
CA THR A 408 -1.07 -11.49 -29.00
C THR A 408 -0.53 -10.26 -28.28
N SER A 409 -1.18 -9.88 -27.20
CA SER A 409 -0.54 -9.08 -26.15
C SER A 409 0.49 -9.95 -25.44
N TYR A 410 1.61 -9.37 -25.02
CA TYR A 410 2.67 -10.14 -24.39
C TYR A 410 3.43 -9.31 -23.33
N THR A 411 3.45 -9.84 -22.11
CA THR A 411 4.07 -9.26 -20.89
C THR A 411 5.19 -10.15 -20.33
N GLY A 412 5.57 -11.22 -21.05
CA GLY A 412 6.51 -12.23 -20.57
C GLY A 412 7.98 -12.01 -20.90
N SER A 413 8.32 -10.99 -21.69
CA SER A 413 9.70 -10.71 -22.10
C SER A 413 10.32 -9.66 -21.19
N GLN A 414 11.56 -9.93 -20.78
CA GLN A 414 12.47 -8.93 -20.22
C GLN A 414 13.44 -8.47 -21.31
N ILE A 415 13.79 -7.18 -21.33
CA ILE A 415 14.85 -6.64 -22.21
C ILE A 415 15.70 -5.63 -21.44
N ASP A 416 16.91 -5.37 -21.92
CA ASP A 416 17.90 -4.53 -21.23
C ASP A 416 17.37 -3.12 -20.97
N GLN A 417 17.61 -2.60 -19.76
CA GLN A 417 17.01 -1.35 -19.26
C GLN A 417 17.39 -0.10 -20.05
N GLY A 418 18.47 -0.18 -20.84
CA GLY A 418 18.92 0.86 -21.76
C GLY A 418 18.21 0.89 -23.12
N TYR A 419 17.23 0.01 -23.38
CA TYR A 419 16.32 0.20 -24.52
C TYR A 419 15.45 1.44 -24.32
N GLY A 420 14.89 1.98 -25.39
CA GLY A 420 13.93 3.09 -25.31
C GLY A 420 12.56 2.69 -25.82
N TYR A 421 11.55 2.73 -24.96
CA TYR A 421 10.13 2.45 -25.26
C TYR A 421 9.23 3.57 -24.72
N ALA A 422 7.97 3.59 -25.15
CA ALA A 422 7.00 4.54 -24.64
C ALA A 422 6.62 4.22 -23.18
N ILE A 423 5.99 5.19 -22.52
CA ILE A 423 5.42 5.06 -21.18
C ILE A 423 3.98 5.53 -21.24
N ARG A 424 3.11 4.89 -20.47
CA ARG A 424 1.71 5.26 -20.27
C ARG A 424 1.44 5.36 -18.77
N CYS A 425 0.40 6.09 -18.38
CA CYS A 425 -0.02 6.20 -16.99
C CYS A 425 -1.35 5.48 -16.77
N LEU A 426 -1.50 4.95 -15.56
CA LEU A 426 -2.68 4.35 -14.94
C LEU A 426 -2.90 5.00 -13.56
#